data_AF-A0A1Y3BCC3-F1
#
_entry.id   AF-A0A1Y3BCC3-F1
#
_cell.length_a   1.000
_cell.length_b   1.000
_cell.length_c   1.000
_cell.angle_alpha   90.00
_cell.angle_beta   90.00
_cell.angle_gamma   90.00
#
_symmetry.space_group_name_H-M   'P 1'
#
loop_
_entity.id
_entity.type
_entity.pdbx_description
1 polymer ?
#
loop_
_entity_poly.entity_id
_entity_poly.type
_entity_poly.pdbx_seq_one_letter_code
_entity_poly.pdbx_strand_id
1 'polypeptide(L)'
;MMKNEKKVSFYTTLSTPVFDTRNYTNITKRILIKNVYQDAEIETIRIANLLGVAGVDIPIKEIEKLTPSFKLGVNGYSFIITNNGYLLNHPDLRPLFEGFLKPFYHSVDMSEVELANNTLGPREPDPDIESIRGNMINRTHGWKKVAVKIHIDEMVGFVL
;
A
#
# COMPACT_ATOMS: atom_id res chain seq x y z
N MET A 1 -21.67 13.74 26.91
CA MET A 1 -20.33 13.31 27.36
C MET A 1 -19.45 13.23 26.11
N MET A 2 -18.62 14.24 25.86
CA MET A 2 -17.77 14.29 24.66
C MET A 2 -16.76 13.14 24.72
N LYS A 3 -16.92 12.16 23.84
CA LYS A 3 -15.97 11.08 23.65
C LYS A 3 -14.71 11.73 23.07
N ASN A 4 -13.65 11.87 23.86
CA ASN A 4 -12.35 12.30 23.33
C ASN A 4 -11.91 11.26 22.31
N GLU A 5 -12.16 11.51 21.03
CA GLU A 5 -11.71 10.65 19.95
C GLU A 5 -10.18 10.65 19.95
N LYS A 6 -9.61 9.50 20.29
CA LYS A 6 -8.17 9.30 20.29
C LYS A 6 -7.71 9.33 18.84
N LYS A 7 -7.14 10.46 18.41
CA LYS A 7 -6.66 10.66 17.05
C LYS A 7 -5.39 9.84 16.83
N VAL A 8 -5.50 8.73 16.08
CA VAL A 8 -4.35 7.93 15.67
C VAL A 8 -3.73 8.54 14.42
N SER A 9 -2.40 8.61 14.39
CA SER A 9 -1.64 9.03 13.22
C SER A 9 -0.93 7.84 12.61
N PHE A 10 -1.16 7.61 11.32
CA PHE A 10 -0.53 6.53 10.56
C PHE A 10 0.67 7.05 9.77
N TYR A 11 1.67 6.18 9.61
CA TYR A 11 2.92 6.47 8.92
C TYR A 11 3.24 5.34 7.95
N THR A 12 3.93 5.68 6.86
CA THR A 12 4.57 4.73 5.97
C THR A 12 6.06 5.04 5.91
N THR A 13 6.90 4.02 5.95
CA THR A 13 8.37 4.19 6.00
C THR A 13 8.98 3.74 4.68
N LEU A 14 9.76 4.62 4.06
CA LEU A 14 10.62 4.24 2.93
C LEU A 14 11.96 3.79 3.47
N SER A 15 12.41 2.59 3.10
CA SER A 15 13.67 2.01 3.55
C SER A 15 14.65 1.79 2.40
N THR A 16 15.92 2.08 2.64
CA THR A 16 17.00 1.91 1.67
C THR A 16 18.19 1.20 2.32
N PRO A 17 18.70 0.09 1.75
CA PRO A 17 19.90 -0.56 2.28
C PRO A 17 21.13 0.30 2.04
N VAL A 18 22.03 0.34 3.03
CA VAL A 18 23.29 1.07 2.99
C VAL A 18 24.43 0.06 2.86
N PHE A 19 25.27 0.22 1.83
CA PHE A 19 26.38 -0.68 1.56
C PHE A 19 27.73 0.02 1.70
N ASP A 20 28.71 -0.65 2.30
CA ASP A 20 30.11 -0.30 2.17
C ASP A 20 30.63 -0.85 0.84
N THR A 21 31.09 0.04 -0.02
CA THR A 21 31.60 -0.31 -1.34
C THR A 21 33.13 -0.28 -1.43
N ARG A 22 33.83 -0.02 -0.33
CA ARG A 22 35.30 0.13 -0.33
C ARG A 22 36.03 -1.21 -0.32
N ASN A 23 35.33 -2.30 -0.02
CA ASN A 23 35.95 -3.61 0.08
C ASN A 23 36.11 -4.29 -1.29
N TYR A 24 37.26 -4.91 -1.45
CA TYR A 24 37.61 -5.74 -2.58
C TYR A 24 38.03 -7.11 -2.08
N THR A 25 37.65 -8.16 -2.79
CA THR A 25 38.16 -9.49 -2.55
C THR A 25 38.82 -10.03 -3.81
N ASN A 26 39.89 -10.79 -3.57
CA ASN A 26 40.63 -11.45 -4.62
C ASN A 26 40.00 -12.83 -4.81
N ILE A 27 39.42 -13.08 -5.98
CA ILE A 27 38.87 -14.38 -6.34
C ILE A 27 39.75 -15.00 -7.41
N THR A 28 40.16 -16.25 -7.18
CA THR A 28 40.86 -17.03 -8.19
C THR A 28 39.84 -17.63 -9.15
N LYS A 29 39.89 -17.24 -10.43
CA LYS A 29 39.09 -17.90 -11.46
C LYS A 29 39.60 -19.32 -11.68
N ARG A 30 38.71 -20.29 -11.82
CA ARG A 30 39.05 -21.66 -12.25
C ARG A 30 38.57 -21.88 -13.66
N ILE A 31 39.46 -22.27 -14.56
CA ILE A 31 39.15 -22.57 -15.96
C ILE A 31 39.22 -24.08 -16.16
N LEU A 32 38.24 -24.66 -16.84
CA LEU A 32 38.23 -26.08 -17.18
C LEU A 32 38.91 -26.28 -18.54
N ILE A 33 40.04 -26.99 -18.57
CA ILE A 33 40.76 -27.33 -19.79
C ILE A 33 40.99 -28.84 -19.83
N LYS A 34 40.49 -29.51 -20.88
CA LYS A 34 40.66 -30.97 -21.06
C LYS A 34 40.28 -31.78 -19.81
N ASN A 35 39.12 -31.49 -19.21
CA ASN A 35 38.58 -32.14 -18.00
C ASN A 35 39.41 -31.94 -16.72
N VAL A 36 40.34 -30.99 -16.70
CA VAL A 36 41.12 -30.60 -15.51
C VAL A 36 40.83 -29.14 -15.18
N TYR A 37 40.49 -28.84 -13.93
CA TYR A 37 40.40 -27.46 -13.45
C TYR A 37 41.81 -26.90 -13.28
N GLN A 38 42.10 -25.81 -13.96
CA GLN A 38 43.32 -25.03 -13.79
C GLN A 38 42.96 -23.71 -13.10
N ASP A 39 43.72 -23.37 -12.06
CA ASP A 39 43.61 -22.07 -11.41
C ASP A 39 44.17 -21.01 -12.37
N ALA A 40 43.35 -20.02 -12.71
CA ALA A 40 43.65 -18.91 -13.61
C ALA A 40 44.01 -17.64 -12.81
N GLU A 41 44.10 -16.50 -13.51
CA GLU A 41 44.45 -15.21 -12.93
C GLU A 41 43.51 -14.80 -11.77
N ILE A 42 44.11 -14.10 -10.79
CA ILE A 42 43.40 -13.53 -9.66
C ILE A 42 42.64 -12.30 -10.14
N GLU A 43 41.32 -12.34 -10.04
CA GLU A 43 40.46 -11.20 -10.35
C GLU A 43 40.05 -10.49 -9.06
N THR A 44 40.27 -9.18 -9.00
CA THR A 44 39.81 -8.35 -7.89
C THR A 44 38.36 -7.93 -8.15
N ILE A 45 37.42 -8.47 -7.38
CA ILE A 45 36.02 -8.05 -7.47
C ILE A 45 35.68 -7.08 -6.34
N ARG A 46 34.81 -6.12 -6.65
CA ARG A 46 34.28 -5.20 -5.64
C ARG A 46 33.17 -5.90 -4.87
N ILE A 47 33.28 -5.98 -3.55
CA ILE A 47 32.21 -6.49 -2.69
C ILE A 47 31.51 -5.31 -2.00
N ALA A 48 30.18 -5.32 -2.06
CA ALA A 48 29.33 -4.41 -1.31
C ALA A 48 28.87 -5.09 -0.01
N ASN A 49 29.44 -4.70 1.13
CA ASN A 49 29.01 -5.22 2.44
C ASN A 49 27.80 -4.43 2.94
N LEU A 50 26.72 -5.11 3.33
CA LEU A 50 25.57 -4.46 3.94
C LEU A 50 25.94 -3.88 5.32
N LEU A 51 25.86 -2.57 5.46
CA LEU A 51 26.09 -1.86 6.73
C LEU A 51 24.82 -1.73 7.56
N GLY A 52 23.66 -1.61 6.91
CA GLY A 52 22.38 -1.44 7.57
C GLY A 52 21.29 -0.94 6.64
N VAL A 53 20.22 -0.39 7.21
CA VAL A 53 19.06 0.14 6.49
C VAL A 53 18.78 1.55 7.01
N ALA A 54 18.73 2.52 6.10
CA ALA A 54 18.22 3.86 6.40
C ALA A 54 16.71 3.90 6.12
N GLY A 55 15.95 4.59 6.98
CA GLY A 55 14.50 4.72 6.86
C GLY A 55 14.05 6.18 6.99
N VAL A 56 13.00 6.55 6.26
CA VAL A 56 12.33 7.86 6.36
C VAL A 56 10.83 7.64 6.54
N ASP A 57 10.27 8.18 7.62
CA ASP A 57 8.84 8.08 7.93
C ASP A 57 8.05 9.21 7.27
N ILE A 58 6.97 8.83 6.60
CA ILE A 58 6.03 9.73 5.92
C ILE A 58 4.66 9.57 6.58
N PRO A 59 4.13 10.62 7.24
CA PRO A 59 2.76 10.59 7.75
C PRO A 59 1.75 10.51 6.60
N ILE A 60 0.77 9.61 6.71
CA ILE A 60 -0.28 9.43 5.69
C ILE A 60 -1.05 10.74 5.46
N LYS A 61 -1.24 11.54 6.52
CA LYS A 61 -1.88 12.85 6.45
C LYS A 61 -1.22 13.82 5.45
N GLU A 62 0.10 13.76 5.29
CA GLU A 62 0.78 14.63 4.30
C GLU A 62 0.51 14.14 2.87
N ILE A 63 0.36 12.83 2.67
CA ILE A 63 -0.04 12.25 1.38
C ILE A 63 -1.49 12.65 1.06
N GLU A 64 -2.39 12.61 2.04
CA GLU A 64 -3.78 13.02 1.89
C GLU A 64 -3.92 14.48 1.45
N LYS A 65 -3.11 15.40 2.02
CA LYS A 65 -3.12 16.81 1.60
C LYS A 65 -2.76 17.02 0.14
N LEU A 66 -1.99 16.11 -0.46
CA LEU A 66 -1.65 16.17 -1.89
C LEU A 66 -2.81 15.72 -2.78
N THR A 67 -3.79 15.00 -2.23
CA THR A 67 -4.99 14.63 -2.98
C THR A 67 -5.99 15.78 -3.02
N PRO A 68 -6.52 16.17 -4.20
CA PRO A 68 -7.40 17.33 -4.32
C PRO A 68 -8.85 16.99 -3.94
N SER A 69 -9.10 16.63 -2.67
CA SER A 69 -10.43 16.24 -2.21
C SER A 69 -11.50 17.31 -2.46
N PHE A 70 -11.13 18.60 -2.36
CA PHE A 70 -12.03 19.73 -2.59
C PHE A 70 -12.52 19.88 -4.03
N LYS A 71 -11.89 19.22 -5.02
CA LYS A 71 -12.29 19.33 -6.43
C LYS A 71 -13.33 18.28 -6.86
N LEU A 72 -13.61 17.29 -6.03
CA LEU A 72 -14.42 16.12 -6.39
C LEU A 72 -15.94 16.31 -6.15
N GLY A 73 -16.33 17.33 -5.38
CA GLY A 73 -17.72 17.58 -4.99
C GLY A 73 -18.15 16.82 -3.73
N VAL A 74 -19.41 16.98 -3.31
CA VAL A 74 -19.90 16.49 -2.00
C VAL A 74 -19.89 14.97 -1.84
N ASN A 75 -20.09 14.23 -2.93
CA ASN A 75 -20.13 12.76 -2.94
C ASN A 75 -18.86 12.13 -3.53
N GLY A 76 -17.87 12.96 -3.89
CA GLY A 76 -16.63 12.49 -4.49
C GLY A 76 -15.52 12.43 -3.44
N TYR A 77 -14.85 11.30 -3.34
CA TYR A 77 -13.67 11.13 -2.49
C TYR A 77 -12.52 10.51 -3.28
N SER A 78 -11.32 10.71 -2.78
CA SER A 78 -10.11 10.05 -3.26
C SER A 78 -9.64 9.07 -2.19
N PHE A 79 -9.26 7.87 -2.63
CA PHE A 79 -8.65 6.87 -1.77
C PHE A 79 -7.31 6.45 -2.36
N ILE A 80 -6.50 5.80 -1.53
CA ILE A 80 -5.14 5.38 -1.91
C ILE A 80 -5.05 3.88 -1.68
N ILE A 81 -4.52 3.15 -2.66
CA ILE A 81 -4.28 1.71 -2.56
C ILE A 81 -2.79 1.39 -2.67
N THR A 82 -2.39 0.28 -2.06
CA THR A 82 -1.08 -0.34 -2.25
C THR A 82 -1.08 -1.24 -3.49
N ASN A 83 0.11 -1.63 -3.95
CA ASN A 83 0.28 -2.60 -5.04
C ASN A 83 -0.30 -4.00 -4.72
N ASN A 84 -0.59 -4.30 -3.46
CA ASN A 84 -1.19 -5.56 -3.05
C ASN A 84 -2.73 -5.49 -3.02
N GLY A 85 -3.32 -4.32 -3.24
CA GLY A 85 -4.77 -4.09 -3.18
C GLY A 85 -5.28 -3.59 -1.82
N TYR A 86 -4.41 -3.44 -0.81
CA TYR A 86 -4.83 -2.91 0.49
C TYR A 86 -5.02 -1.39 0.46
N LEU A 87 -6.04 -0.92 1.15
CA LEU A 87 -6.35 0.49 1.34
C LEU A 87 -5.32 1.13 2.31
N LEU A 88 -4.72 2.23 1.86
CA LEU A 88 -3.88 3.09 2.69
C LEU A 88 -4.70 4.22 3.33
N ASN A 89 -5.66 4.78 2.59
CA ASN A 89 -6.61 5.79 3.08
C ASN A 89 -7.96 5.63 2.37
N HIS A 90 -9.05 5.73 3.13
CA HIS A 90 -10.44 5.68 2.66
C HIS A 90 -11.36 6.35 3.70
N PRO A 91 -12.42 7.11 3.31
CA PRO A 91 -13.36 7.71 4.27
C PRO A 91 -13.99 6.69 5.23
N ASP A 92 -14.35 5.50 4.71
CA ASP A 92 -14.93 4.41 5.51
C ASP A 92 -13.90 3.48 6.17
N LEU A 93 -12.60 3.76 6.04
CA LEU A 93 -11.59 2.99 6.78
C LEU A 93 -11.65 3.37 8.26
N ARG A 94 -12.15 2.45 9.09
CA ARG A 94 -12.25 2.60 10.55
C ARG A 94 -11.17 1.76 11.24
N PRO A 95 -9.95 2.29 11.46
CA PRO A 95 -8.84 1.54 12.04
C PRO A 95 -8.95 1.39 13.56
N LEU A 96 -9.87 2.13 14.19
CA LEU A 96 -10.12 2.09 15.63
C LEU A 96 -11.45 1.38 15.92
N PHE A 97 -11.44 0.51 16.91
CA PHE A 97 -12.63 -0.09 17.51
C PHE A 97 -12.57 0.14 19.02
N GLU A 98 -13.56 0.83 19.58
CA GLU A 98 -13.65 1.12 21.02
C GLU A 98 -12.39 1.78 21.64
N GLY A 99 -11.63 2.55 20.83
CA GLY A 99 -10.41 3.22 21.26
C GLY A 99 -9.13 2.37 21.15
N PHE A 100 -9.26 1.12 20.70
CA PHE A 100 -8.14 0.23 20.37
C PHE A 100 -7.93 0.15 18.86
N LEU A 101 -6.69 -0.08 18.43
CA LEU A 101 -6.38 -0.36 17.04
C LEU A 101 -6.93 -1.73 16.67
N LYS A 102 -7.74 -1.79 15.60
CA LYS A 102 -8.24 -3.04 15.05
C LYS A 102 -7.04 -3.89 14.60
N PRO A 103 -6.98 -5.18 14.94
CA PRO A 103 -5.96 -6.06 14.37
C PRO A 103 -6.10 -6.06 12.84
N PHE A 104 -4.98 -6.08 12.13
CA PHE A 104 -4.96 -6.10 10.67
C PHE A 104 -5.64 -4.89 9.99
N TYR A 105 -5.68 -3.73 10.64
CA TYR A 105 -6.24 -2.50 10.03
C TYR A 105 -5.53 -2.09 8.71
N HIS A 106 -4.27 -2.51 8.52
CA HIS A 106 -3.45 -2.18 7.34
C HIS A 106 -3.65 -3.16 6.17
N SER A 107 -4.49 -4.19 6.32
CA SER A 107 -4.73 -5.21 5.29
C SER A 107 -6.19 -5.25 4.83
N VAL A 108 -6.92 -4.13 4.97
CA VAL A 108 -8.29 -4.00 4.49
C VAL A 108 -8.27 -3.78 2.97
N ASP A 109 -9.02 -4.59 2.23
CA ASP A 109 -9.13 -4.48 0.77
C ASP A 109 -10.25 -3.51 0.36
N MET A 110 -10.17 -2.96 -0.85
CA MET A 110 -11.22 -2.12 -1.41
C MET A 110 -12.55 -2.87 -1.55
N SER A 111 -12.53 -4.16 -1.91
CA SER A 111 -13.76 -4.95 -2.06
C SER A 111 -14.49 -5.25 -0.75
N GLU A 112 -13.85 -5.04 0.40
CA GLU A 112 -14.50 -5.19 1.71
C GLU A 112 -15.19 -3.90 2.17
N VAL A 113 -14.73 -2.76 1.66
CA VAL A 113 -15.25 -1.44 2.03
C VAL A 113 -16.32 -0.98 1.04
N GLU A 114 -16.06 -1.18 -0.25
CA GLU A 114 -16.98 -0.80 -1.32
C GLU A 114 -18.01 -1.89 -1.58
N LEU A 115 -19.29 -1.51 -1.52
CA LEU A 115 -20.41 -2.41 -1.79
C LEU A 115 -20.94 -2.17 -3.20
N ALA A 116 -20.73 -3.13 -4.09
CA ALA A 116 -21.39 -3.11 -5.40
C ALA A 116 -22.90 -3.31 -5.27
N ASN A 117 -23.66 -2.73 -6.18
CA ASN A 117 -25.09 -2.95 -6.30
C ASN A 117 -25.38 -4.24 -7.06
N ASN A 118 -25.12 -5.38 -6.41
CA ASN A 118 -25.45 -6.70 -6.94
C ASN A 118 -26.38 -7.48 -6.00
N THR A 119 -26.86 -8.61 -6.51
CA THR A 119 -27.64 -9.63 -5.78
C THR A 119 -26.78 -10.85 -5.44
N LEU A 120 -25.45 -10.74 -5.57
CA LEU A 120 -24.53 -11.84 -5.28
C LEU A 120 -24.43 -12.06 -3.77
N GLY A 121 -23.96 -13.25 -3.40
CA GLY A 121 -23.82 -13.62 -1.99
C GLY A 121 -22.78 -12.76 -1.27
N PRO A 122 -22.81 -12.67 0.08
CA PRO A 122 -21.89 -11.82 0.87
C PRO A 122 -20.37 -12.12 0.73
N ARG A 123 -20.00 -13.20 0.03
CA ARG A 123 -18.60 -13.63 -0.16
C ARG A 123 -18.20 -13.72 -1.63
N GLU A 124 -19.03 -13.19 -2.51
CA GLU A 124 -18.76 -13.15 -3.94
C GLU A 124 -18.47 -11.70 -4.33
N PRO A 125 -17.20 -11.36 -4.62
CA PRO A 125 -16.86 -10.02 -5.05
C PRO A 125 -17.54 -9.74 -6.40
N ASP A 126 -17.97 -8.50 -6.57
CA ASP A 126 -18.54 -8.07 -7.84
C ASP A 126 -17.48 -8.05 -8.94
N PRO A 127 -17.76 -8.58 -10.14
CA PRO A 127 -16.79 -8.59 -11.23
C PRO A 127 -16.35 -7.19 -11.64
N ASP A 128 -17.19 -6.17 -11.47
CA ASP A 128 -16.81 -4.80 -11.76
C ASP A 128 -15.81 -4.25 -10.75
N ILE A 129 -16.04 -4.48 -9.45
CA ILE A 129 -15.10 -4.09 -8.39
C ILE A 129 -13.78 -4.85 -8.53
N GLU A 130 -13.83 -6.15 -8.83
CA GLU A 130 -12.64 -6.96 -9.05
C GLU A 130 -11.82 -6.48 -10.25
N SER A 131 -12.50 -6.11 -11.35
CA SER A 131 -11.81 -5.54 -12.50
C SER A 131 -11.13 -4.20 -12.21
N ILE A 132 -11.76 -3.33 -11.39
CA ILE A 132 -11.17 -2.04 -10.98
C ILE A 132 -9.96 -2.31 -10.10
N ARG A 133 -10.10 -3.23 -9.14
CA ARG A 133 -9.02 -3.66 -8.26
C ARG A 133 -7.82 -4.18 -9.07
N GLY A 134 -8.06 -5.09 -10.01
CA GLY A 134 -7.03 -5.65 -10.88
C GLY A 134 -6.33 -4.59 -11.73
N ASN A 135 -7.09 -3.63 -12.27
CA ASN A 135 -6.54 -2.50 -13.03
C ASN A 135 -5.61 -1.63 -12.16
N MET A 136 -6.06 -1.25 -10.96
CA MET A 136 -5.24 -0.41 -10.09
C MET A 136 -3.97 -1.14 -9.58
N ILE A 137 -4.06 -2.43 -9.27
CA ILE A 137 -2.90 -3.27 -8.89
C ILE A 137 -1.89 -3.34 -10.05
N ASN A 138 -2.38 -3.52 -11.28
CA ASN A 138 -1.56 -3.52 -12.50
C ASN A 138 -1.13 -2.11 -12.95
N ARG A 139 -1.46 -1.08 -12.17
CA ARG A 139 -1.13 0.34 -12.44
C ARG A 139 -1.65 0.81 -13.80
N THR A 140 -2.75 0.24 -14.27
CA THR A 140 -3.43 0.71 -15.47
C THR A 140 -4.29 1.91 -15.11
N HIS A 141 -4.32 2.91 -15.99
CA HIS A 141 -5.10 4.12 -15.81
C HIS A 141 -6.37 4.02 -16.63
N GLY A 142 -7.47 4.55 -16.10
CA GLY A 142 -8.75 4.53 -16.78
C GLY A 142 -9.88 5.02 -15.89
N TRP A 143 -11.10 4.89 -16.39
CA TRP A 143 -12.32 5.16 -15.64
C TRP A 143 -13.27 3.99 -15.83
N LYS A 144 -14.08 3.73 -14.82
CA LYS A 144 -15.17 2.76 -14.89
C LYS A 144 -16.37 3.30 -14.13
N LYS A 145 -17.57 3.07 -14.66
CA LYS A 145 -18.82 3.37 -13.97
C LYS A 145 -19.35 2.08 -13.39
N VAL A 146 -19.63 2.08 -12.09
CA VAL A 146 -20.17 0.94 -11.35
C VAL A 146 -21.32 1.43 -10.51
N ALA A 147 -22.41 0.68 -10.50
CA ALA A 147 -23.50 0.94 -9.56
C ALA A 147 -23.07 0.44 -8.18
N VAL A 148 -22.98 1.34 -7.21
CA VAL A 148 -22.58 1.03 -5.83
C VAL A 148 -23.73 1.33 -4.87
N LYS A 149 -23.75 0.64 -3.73
CA LYS A 149 -24.64 0.91 -2.60
C LYS A 149 -23.87 1.77 -1.60
N ILE A 150 -24.27 3.03 -1.48
CA ILE A 150 -23.71 3.94 -0.48
C ILE A 150 -24.44 3.76 0.86
N HIS A 151 -23.68 3.75 1.95
CA HIS A 151 -24.25 3.84 3.29
C HIS A 151 -24.39 5.32 3.65
N ILE A 152 -25.61 5.78 3.93
CA ILE A 152 -25.85 7.15 4.40
C ILE A 152 -25.84 7.10 5.92
N ASP A 153 -24.69 7.42 6.53
CA ASP A 153 -24.56 7.51 7.98
C ASP A 153 -25.11 8.87 8.46
N GLU A 154 -26.10 8.82 9.35
CA GLU A 154 -26.75 9.96 10.05
C GLU A 154 -27.31 11.13 9.20
N MET A 155 -28.57 10.99 8.78
CA MET A 155 -29.42 12.14 8.45
C MET A 155 -29.77 12.88 9.76
N VAL A 156 -28.93 13.84 10.16
CA VAL A 156 -29.26 14.74 11.27
C VAL A 156 -30.35 15.69 10.79
N GLY A 157 -31.62 15.31 11.02
CA GLY A 157 -32.76 16.15 10.72
C GLY A 157 -32.69 17.43 11.55
N PHE A 158 -32.41 18.56 10.90
CA PHE A 158 -32.68 19.88 11.49
C PHE A 158 -34.20 20.07 11.51
N VAL A 159 -34.79 19.95 12.69
CA VAL A 159 -36.12 20.51 12.97
C VAL A 159 -35.89 21.98 13.30
N LEU A 160 -36.39 22.86 12.43
CA LEU A 160 -36.52 24.30 12.68
C LEU A 160 -37.68 24.57 13.66
#